data_AF-A0A060VNV1-F1
#
_entry.id   AF-A0A060VNV1-F1
#
_cell.length_a   1.000
_cell.length_b   1.000
_cell.length_c   1.000
_cell.angle_alpha   90.00
_cell.angle_beta   90.00
_cell.angle_gamma   90.00
#
_symmetry.space_group_name_H-M   'P 1'
#
loop_
_entity.id
_entity.type
_entity.pdbx_description
1 polymer ?
#
loop_
_entity_poly.entity_id
_entity_poly.type
_entity_poly.pdbx_seq_one_letter_code
_entity_poly.pdbx_strand_id
1 'polypeptide(L)'
;MRRDRINSSIEQLKSLLKTELQAHQPNSKLEKADILETAVFYLKDNSTRPASSFNVASPVQSYAEGFTRCLEETLRFLSAHNQPTDSQHKLVDHFHRVQKLGERVALSPNRATVPHNSRTPKCVTAGGRGPLWRPW
;
A
#
# COMPACT_ATOMS: atom_id res chain seq x y z
N MET A 1 -2.45 -29.74 11.44
CA MET A 1 -3.21 -28.53 11.03
C MET A 1 -2.31 -27.29 10.89
N ARG A 2 -1.91 -26.60 11.98
CA ARG A 2 -1.09 -25.36 11.87
C ARG A 2 0.30 -25.61 11.25
N ARG A 3 1.02 -26.62 11.74
CA ARG A 3 2.37 -26.99 11.27
C ARG A 3 2.38 -27.31 9.77
N ASP A 4 1.39 -28.07 9.30
CA ASP A 4 1.29 -28.47 7.89
C ASP A 4 1.03 -27.26 7.00
N ARG A 5 0.17 -26.34 7.47
CA ARG A 5 -0.11 -25.09 6.76
C ARG A 5 1.13 -24.21 6.64
N ILE A 6 1.93 -24.11 7.72
CA ILE A 6 3.21 -23.39 7.71
C ILE A 6 4.19 -24.04 6.73
N ASN A 7 4.36 -25.37 6.79
CA ASN A 7 5.25 -26.08 5.88
C ASN A 7 4.82 -25.91 4.42
N SER A 8 3.52 -26.00 4.13
CA SER A 8 2.98 -25.75 2.80
C SER A 8 3.30 -24.34 2.32
N SER A 9 3.12 -23.31 3.16
CA SER A 9 3.48 -21.94 2.79
C SER A 9 4.99 -21.74 2.55
N ILE A 10 5.85 -22.47 3.28
CA ILE A 10 7.30 -22.42 3.07
C ILE A 10 7.69 -23.07 1.74
N GLU A 11 7.07 -24.19 1.37
CA GLU A 11 7.28 -24.81 0.06
C GLU A 11 6.74 -23.92 -1.08
N GLN A 12 5.61 -23.24 -0.87
CA GLN A 12 5.10 -22.24 -1.82
C GLN A 12 6.09 -21.08 -1.99
N LEU A 13 6.64 -20.53 -0.90
CA LEU A 13 7.65 -19.49 -0.94
C LEU A 13 8.90 -19.94 -1.72
N LYS A 14 9.36 -21.16 -1.48
CA LYS A 14 10.49 -21.75 -2.21
C LYS A 14 10.24 -21.81 -3.72
N SER A 15 9.01 -22.16 -4.14
CA SER A 15 8.64 -22.18 -5.55
C SER A 15 8.61 -20.78 -6.16
N LEU A 16 8.04 -19.80 -5.45
CA LEU A 16 7.92 -18.42 -5.93
C LEU A 16 9.28 -17.72 -6.03
N LEU A 17 10.19 -17.99 -5.09
CA LEU A 17 11.49 -17.33 -4.98
C LEU A 17 12.63 -18.12 -5.63
N LYS A 18 12.34 -19.16 -6.42
CA LYS A 18 13.34 -20.10 -6.96
C LYS A 18 14.53 -19.39 -7.62
N THR A 19 14.27 -18.36 -8.42
CA THR A 19 15.30 -17.59 -9.13
C THR A 19 16.19 -16.80 -8.16
N GLU A 20 15.58 -16.09 -7.21
CA GLU A 20 16.30 -15.30 -6.21
C GLU A 20 17.16 -16.20 -5.30
N LEU A 21 16.61 -17.37 -4.96
CA LEU A 21 17.24 -18.35 -4.10
C LEU A 21 18.42 -19.05 -4.80
N GLN A 22 18.33 -19.30 -6.11
CA GLN A 22 19.46 -19.76 -6.92
C GLN A 22 20.54 -18.70 -7.10
N ALA A 23 20.17 -17.42 -7.23
CA ALA A 23 21.12 -16.32 -7.32
C ALA A 23 21.92 -16.14 -6.02
N HIS A 24 21.26 -16.27 -4.87
CA HIS A 24 21.91 -16.19 -3.56
C HIS A 24 22.68 -17.46 -3.17
N GLN A 25 22.16 -18.66 -3.48
CA GLN A 25 22.77 -19.94 -3.12
C GLN A 25 22.57 -21.02 -4.21
N PRO A 26 23.41 -21.01 -5.26
CA PRO A 26 23.23 -21.89 -6.42
C PRO A 26 23.46 -23.38 -6.16
N ASN A 27 24.20 -23.76 -5.11
CA ASN A 27 24.69 -25.14 -4.90
C ASN A 27 24.51 -25.69 -3.48
N SER A 28 23.69 -25.04 -2.62
CA SER A 28 23.52 -25.48 -1.23
C SER A 28 22.13 -26.08 -0.98
N LYS A 29 22.05 -26.97 0.01
CA LYS A 29 20.78 -27.53 0.48
C LYS A 29 20.03 -26.42 1.23
N LEU A 30 19.03 -25.84 0.57
CA LEU A 30 18.22 -24.75 1.11
C LEU A 30 17.53 -25.17 2.40
N GLU A 31 17.95 -24.59 3.51
CA GLU A 31 17.31 -24.73 4.80
C GLU A 31 16.08 -23.81 4.89
N LYS A 32 15.23 -24.07 5.89
CA LYS A 32 14.06 -23.21 6.12
C LYS A 32 14.45 -21.77 6.45
N ALA A 33 15.59 -21.57 7.12
CA ALA A 33 16.10 -20.24 7.42
C ALA A 33 16.46 -19.48 6.15
N ASP A 34 17.17 -20.13 5.20
CA ASP A 34 17.56 -19.51 3.92
C ASP A 34 16.33 -19.07 3.12
N ILE A 35 15.32 -19.94 3.00
CA ILE A 35 14.08 -19.63 2.28
C ILE A 35 13.40 -18.38 2.87
N LEU A 36 13.35 -18.30 4.20
CA LEU A 36 12.74 -17.17 4.89
C LEU A 36 13.60 -15.90 4.78
N GLU A 37 14.91 -16.02 4.84
CA GLU A 37 15.83 -14.89 4.68
C GLU A 37 15.72 -14.27 3.29
N THR A 38 15.78 -15.09 2.22
CA THR A 38 15.58 -14.62 0.85
C THR A 38 14.19 -14.02 0.66
N ALA A 39 13.15 -14.58 1.30
CA ALA A 39 11.81 -13.99 1.25
C ALA A 39 11.77 -12.60 1.89
N VAL A 40 12.40 -12.42 3.05
CA VAL A 40 12.47 -11.11 3.72
C VAL A 40 13.27 -10.11 2.90
N PHE A 41 14.42 -10.53 2.37
CA PHE A 41 15.25 -9.70 1.48
C PHE A 41 14.45 -9.25 0.25
N TYR A 42 13.82 -10.21 -0.44
CA TYR A 42 12.99 -9.95 -1.62
C TYR A 42 11.86 -8.97 -1.31
N LEU A 43 11.15 -9.15 -0.20
CA LEU A 43 10.05 -8.24 0.18
C LEU A 43 10.55 -6.83 0.51
N LYS A 44 11.71 -6.70 1.16
CA LYS A 44 12.31 -5.39 1.48
C LYS A 44 12.76 -4.66 0.21
N ASP A 45 13.41 -5.36 -0.71
CA ASP A 45 13.82 -4.79 -2.00
C ASP A 45 12.59 -4.31 -2.81
N ASN A 46 11.58 -5.18 -2.93
CA ASN A 46 10.36 -4.85 -3.66
C ASN A 46 9.51 -3.76 -2.98
N SER A 47 9.54 -3.64 -1.65
CA SER A 47 8.86 -2.56 -0.94
C SER A 47 9.51 -1.19 -1.17
N THR A 48 10.78 -1.14 -1.57
CA THR A 48 11.48 0.11 -1.90
C THR A 48 11.41 0.46 -3.39
N ARG A 49 11.09 -0.51 -4.25
CA ARG A 49 10.81 -0.26 -5.67
C ARG A 49 9.39 0.31 -5.81
N PRO A 50 9.17 1.32 -6.67
CA PRO A 50 7.82 1.78 -6.99
C PRO A 50 7.01 0.58 -7.51
N ALA A 51 6.02 0.19 -6.71
CA ALA A 51 5.34 -1.09 -6.79
C ALA A 51 4.47 -1.18 -8.05
N SER A 52 4.95 -1.89 -9.07
CA SER A 52 4.22 -2.14 -10.31
C SER A 52 3.49 -3.49 -10.34
N SER A 53 3.46 -4.28 -9.26
CA SER A 53 2.95 -5.67 -9.38
C SER A 53 2.19 -6.28 -8.21
N PHE A 54 2.28 -5.78 -6.97
CA PHE A 54 1.52 -6.36 -5.85
C PHE A 54 1.16 -5.30 -4.81
N ASN A 55 0.08 -4.54 -5.04
CA ASN A 55 -0.38 -3.53 -4.09
C ASN A 55 -1.78 -3.86 -3.57
N VAL A 56 -1.86 -4.19 -2.27
CA VAL A 56 -2.89 -3.59 -1.43
C VAL A 56 -2.32 -2.23 -1.02
N ALA A 57 -2.46 -1.24 -1.90
CA ALA A 57 -1.98 0.12 -1.63
C ALA A 57 -2.70 0.66 -0.39
N SER A 58 -1.98 1.41 0.46
CA SER A 58 -2.62 2.26 1.47
C SER A 58 -3.68 3.13 0.76
N PRO A 59 -4.90 3.31 1.33
CA PRO A 59 -5.95 4.09 0.68
C PRO A 59 -5.50 5.49 0.22
N VAL A 60 -4.54 6.08 0.94
CA VAL A 60 -3.95 7.39 0.63
C VAL A 60 -3.01 7.35 -0.59
N GLN A 61 -2.20 6.29 -0.73
CA GLN A 61 -1.33 6.12 -1.89
C GLN A 61 -2.14 5.81 -3.15
N SER A 62 -3.20 5.00 -3.02
CA SER A 62 -4.11 4.72 -4.12
C SER A 62 -4.86 5.97 -4.60
N TYR A 63 -5.25 6.87 -3.69
CA TYR A 63 -5.88 8.14 -4.06
C TYR A 63 -4.92 9.07 -4.80
N ALA A 64 -3.70 9.27 -4.30
CA ALA A 64 -2.72 10.17 -4.93
C ALA A 64 -2.34 9.69 -6.35
N GLU A 65 -2.15 8.38 -6.50
CA GLU A 65 -1.89 7.75 -7.80
C GLU A 65 -3.09 7.90 -8.74
N GLY A 66 -4.30 7.58 -8.27
CA GLY A 66 -5.53 7.73 -9.05
C GLY A 66 -5.80 9.18 -9.47
N PHE A 67 -5.55 10.15 -8.59
CA PHE A 67 -5.65 11.57 -8.88
C PHE A 67 -4.67 12.00 -9.97
N THR A 68 -3.41 11.56 -9.87
CA THR A 68 -2.37 11.87 -10.86
C THR A 68 -2.73 11.33 -12.23
N ARG A 69 -3.16 10.06 -12.29
CA ARG A 69 -3.61 9.41 -13.54
C ARG A 69 -4.81 10.14 -14.18
N CYS A 70 -5.78 10.55 -13.36
CA CYS A 70 -6.93 11.31 -13.83
C CYS A 70 -6.53 12.69 -14.38
N LEU A 71 -5.61 13.38 -13.71
CA LEU A 71 -5.10 14.67 -14.15
C LEU A 71 -4.35 14.55 -15.49
N GLU A 72 -3.45 13.58 -15.62
CA GLU A 72 -2.72 13.31 -16.86
C GLU A 72 -3.67 13.08 -18.04
N GLU A 73 -4.70 12.25 -17.86
CA GLU A 73 -5.69 11.97 -18.90
C GLU A 73 -6.48 13.22 -19.27
N THR A 74 -6.88 14.02 -18.28
CA THR A 74 -7.61 15.26 -18.51
C THR A 74 -6.76 16.23 -19.31
N LEU A 75 -5.49 16.43 -18.94
CA LEU A 75 -4.58 17.32 -19.67
C LEU A 75 -4.33 16.82 -21.09
N ARG A 76 -4.19 15.50 -21.30
CA ARG A 76 -4.05 14.90 -22.62
C ARG A 76 -5.27 15.18 -23.49
N PHE A 77 -6.47 14.97 -22.95
CA PHE A 77 -7.73 15.24 -23.66
C PHE A 77 -7.87 16.72 -24.03
N LEU A 78 -7.55 17.62 -23.10
CA LEU A 78 -7.61 19.06 -23.35
C LEU A 78 -6.57 19.51 -24.38
N SER A 79 -5.35 18.96 -24.34
CA SER A 79 -4.30 19.26 -25.32
C SER A 79 -4.65 18.81 -26.74
N ALA A 80 -5.54 17.84 -26.91
CA ALA A 80 -6.02 17.41 -28.21
C ALA A 80 -7.03 18.38 -28.84
N HIS A 81 -7.59 19.33 -28.06
CA HIS A 81 -8.53 20.33 -28.52
C HIS A 81 -7.87 21.72 -28.63
N ASN A 82 -7.95 22.33 -29.82
CA ASN A 82 -7.23 23.56 -30.16
C ASN A 82 -7.66 24.82 -29.38
N GLN A 83 -8.85 24.85 -28.76
CA GLN A 83 -9.33 26.01 -28.01
C GLN A 83 -9.99 25.53 -26.71
N PRO A 84 -9.34 25.74 -25.56
CA PRO A 84 -9.95 25.38 -24.30
C PRO A 84 -11.14 26.27 -24.00
N THR A 85 -12.26 25.67 -23.60
CA THR A 85 -13.45 26.42 -23.17
C THR A 85 -13.27 26.95 -21.75
N ASP A 86 -14.05 27.97 -21.35
CA ASP A 86 -14.06 28.50 -19.98
C ASP A 86 -14.25 27.41 -18.91
N SER A 87 -15.04 26.38 -19.21
CA SER A 87 -15.25 25.25 -18.30
C SER A 87 -14.00 24.38 -18.15
N GLN A 88 -13.21 24.22 -19.22
CA GLN A 88 -11.95 23.47 -19.20
C GLN A 88 -10.87 24.23 -18.43
N HIS A 89 -10.79 25.56 -18.56
CA HIS A 89 -9.92 26.38 -17.71
C HIS A 89 -10.26 26.25 -16.23
N LYS A 90 -11.56 26.35 -15.87
CA LYS A 90 -12.02 26.19 -14.48
C LYS A 90 -11.69 24.80 -13.92
N LEU A 91 -11.74 23.77 -14.76
CA LEU A 91 -11.39 22.40 -14.41
C LEU A 91 -9.89 22.27 -14.09
N VAL A 92 -9.02 22.78 -14.95
CA VAL A 92 -7.56 22.77 -14.73
C VAL A 92 -7.18 23.54 -13.47
N ASP A 93 -7.78 24.70 -13.24
CA ASP A 93 -7.58 25.47 -12.01
C ASP A 93 -8.03 24.72 -10.75
N HIS A 94 -9.11 23.93 -10.86
CA HIS A 94 -9.55 23.09 -9.75
C HIS A 94 -8.52 22.02 -9.42
N PHE A 95 -7.95 21.33 -10.42
CA PHE A 95 -6.90 20.34 -10.18
C PHE A 95 -5.66 20.95 -9.50
N HIS A 96 -5.19 22.11 -9.95
CA HIS A 96 -4.06 22.81 -9.31
C HIS A 96 -4.35 23.19 -7.84
N ARG A 97 -5.58 23.62 -7.53
CA ARG A 97 -5.98 23.93 -6.14
C ARG A 97 -6.00 22.68 -5.26
N VAL A 98 -6.53 21.57 -5.76
CA VAL A 98 -6.60 20.30 -5.02
C VAL A 98 -5.20 19.73 -4.77
N GLN A 99 -4.30 19.81 -5.76
CA GLN A 99 -2.91 19.38 -5.62
C GLN A 99 -2.17 20.15 -4.51
N LYS A 100 -2.29 21.49 -4.53
CA LYS A 100 -1.69 22.36 -3.50
C LYS A 100 -2.23 22.10 -2.09
N LEU A 101 -3.48 21.66 -1.97
CA LEU A 101 -4.08 21.28 -0.69
C LEU A 101 -3.55 19.92 -0.22
N GLY A 102 -3.37 18.96 -1.14
CA GLY A 102 -2.79 17.64 -0.86
C GLY A 102 -1.35 17.72 -0.35
N GLU A 103 -0.51 18.58 -0.93
CA GLU A 103 0.87 18.80 -0.49
C GLU A 103 0.95 19.36 0.94
N ARG A 104 0.01 20.23 1.34
CA ARG A 104 -0.05 20.75 2.72
C ARG A 104 -0.46 19.70 3.74
N VAL A 105 -1.26 18.72 3.34
CA VAL A 105 -1.63 17.58 4.20
C VAL A 105 -0.48 16.59 4.30
N ALA A 106 0.32 16.40 3.24
CA ALA A 106 1.49 15.54 3.26
C ALA A 106 2.65 16.08 4.11
N LEU A 107 2.78 17.42 4.23
CA LEU A 107 3.82 18.09 5.04
C LEU A 107 3.43 18.30 6.52
N SER A 108 2.22 17.90 6.94
CA SER A 108 1.77 18.03 8.33
C SER A 108 1.45 16.66 8.93
N PRO A 109 2.28 16.13 9.86
CA PRO A 109 2.05 14.81 10.44
C PRO A 109 0.84 14.73 11.39
N ASN A 110 0.08 15.81 11.60
CA ASN A 110 -0.98 15.82 12.59
C ASN A 110 -2.39 15.97 11.98
N ARG A 111 -3.08 14.82 12.02
CA ARG A 111 -4.52 14.67 12.29
C ARG A 111 -5.46 14.81 11.09
N ALA A 112 -5.69 13.67 10.43
CA ALA A 112 -6.93 13.42 9.71
C ALA A 112 -8.11 13.55 10.68
N THR A 113 -8.93 14.58 10.51
CA THR A 113 -10.23 14.66 11.19
C THR A 113 -11.29 14.37 10.13
N VAL A 114 -11.69 13.10 10.07
CA VAL A 114 -12.89 12.68 9.33
C VAL A 114 -14.10 13.11 10.17
N PRO A 115 -15.08 13.86 9.65
CA PRO A 115 -16.28 14.16 10.42
C PRO A 115 -17.16 12.90 10.44
N HIS A 116 -17.02 12.08 11.48
CA HIS A 116 -17.92 10.95 11.74
C HIS A 116 -19.05 11.42 12.66
N ASN A 117 -20.28 11.44 12.15
CA ASN A 117 -21.49 11.68 12.93
C ASN A 117 -21.55 10.72 14.12
N SER A 118 -21.56 11.28 15.34
CA SER A 118 -21.61 10.55 16.59
C SER A 118 -23.05 10.09 16.89
N ARG A 119 -23.30 8.78 16.83
CA ARG A 119 -24.42 8.16 17.55
C ARG A 119 -23.87 6.96 18.33
N THR A 120 -23.55 7.20 19.59
CA THR A 120 -23.02 6.22 20.55
C THR A 120 -24.14 5.41 21.21
N PRO A 121 -23.99 4.09 21.44
CA PRO A 121 -24.50 3.44 22.63
C PRO A 121 -23.39 3.31 23.69
N LYS A 122 -23.75 3.57 24.95
CA LYS A 122 -22.86 3.61 26.12
C LYS A 122 -22.23 2.24 26.41
N CYS A 123 -20.91 2.21 26.63
CA CYS A 123 -20.19 1.06 27.19
C CYS A 123 -20.03 1.24 28.71
N VAL A 124 -20.46 0.22 29.47
CA VAL A 124 -20.26 0.11 30.92
C VAL A 124 -18.87 -0.48 31.18
N THR A 125 -18.10 0.20 32.01
CA THR A 125 -16.76 -0.20 32.50
C THR A 125 -16.85 -1.29 33.56
N ALA A 126 -16.08 -2.37 33.36
CA ALA A 126 -15.45 -3.19 34.40
C ALA A 126 -14.34 -4.00 33.69
N GLY A 127 -13.05 -3.82 33.99
CA GLY A 127 -12.45 -4.23 35.25
C GLY A 127 -12.05 -5.70 35.16
N GLY A 128 -10.84 -6.00 34.69
CA GLY A 128 -10.34 -7.38 34.67
C GLY A 128 -9.03 -7.55 33.91
N ARG A 129 -7.93 -7.78 34.64
CA ARG A 129 -6.67 -8.31 34.11
C ARG A 129 -6.95 -9.70 33.52
N GLY A 130 -7.07 -9.79 32.20
CA GLY A 130 -7.14 -11.03 31.44
C GLY A 130 -5.78 -11.38 30.80
N PRO A 131 -5.51 -12.66 30.55
CA PRO A 131 -4.18 -13.16 30.19
C PRO A 131 -3.69 -12.60 28.86
N LEU A 132 -2.40 -12.24 28.82
CA LEU A 132 -1.67 -11.88 27.61
C LEU A 132 -1.88 -12.98 26.57
N TRP A 133 -2.66 -12.65 25.53
CA TRP A 133 -2.81 -13.48 24.35
C TRP A 133 -1.42 -13.90 23.83
N ARG A 134 -1.18 -15.21 23.74
CA ARG A 134 -0.06 -15.79 23.00
C ARG A 134 -0.63 -16.51 21.79
N PRO A 135 -0.63 -15.89 20.59
CA PRO A 135 -0.96 -16.62 19.39
C PRO A 135 0.26 -17.50 19.02
N TRP A 136 0.25 -18.73 19.55
CA TRP A 136 1.00 -19.92 19.08
C TRP A 136 2.31 -19.70 18.32
#